data_AF-F8PNA7-F1
#
_entry.id   AF-F8PNA7-F1
#
_cell.length_a   1.000
_cell.length_b   1.000
_cell.length_c   1.000
_cell.angle_alpha   90.00
_cell.angle_beta   90.00
_cell.angle_gamma   90.00
#
_symmetry.space_group_name_H-M   'P 1'
#
loop_
_entity.id
_entity.type
_entity.pdbx_description
1 polymer ?
#
loop_
_entity_poly.entity_id
_entity_poly.type
_entity_poly.pdbx_seq_one_letter_code
_entity_poly.pdbx_strand_id
1 'polypeptide(L)'
;DDDEVKPEEEIKRLVPPEYQNFWKVFSKHKSECFPEAKPWDHAIDLKDTFKPRKGHMIPLSAPERSEVSSFIDEQLRKGYI
;
A
#
# COMPACT_ATOMS: atom_id res chain seq x y z
N ASP A 1 -19.31 1.52 -31.44
CA ASP A 1 -17.94 1.79 -30.97
C ASP A 1 -17.98 1.68 -29.45
N ASP A 2 -17.24 0.71 -28.92
CA ASP A 2 -17.13 0.44 -27.49
C ASP A 2 -16.10 1.44 -26.95
N ASP A 3 -16.57 2.63 -26.55
CA ASP A 3 -15.73 3.67 -25.96
C ASP A 3 -15.30 3.20 -24.56
N GLU A 4 -14.20 2.44 -24.52
CA GLU A 4 -13.51 2.06 -23.29
C GLU A 4 -13.00 3.35 -22.62
N VAL A 5 -13.80 3.91 -21.71
CA VAL A 5 -13.46 5.10 -20.93
C VAL A 5 -12.19 4.79 -20.16
N LYS A 6 -11.12 5.51 -20.45
CA LYS A 6 -9.86 5.37 -19.71
C LYS A 6 -10.14 5.62 -18.23
N PRO A 7 -9.65 4.78 -17.30
CA PRO A 7 -9.96 4.89 -15.88
C PRO A 7 -9.61 6.27 -15.28
N GLU A 8 -8.67 7.00 -15.89
CA GLU A 8 -8.33 8.37 -15.50
C GLU A 8 -9.42 9.41 -15.79
N GLU A 9 -10.18 9.24 -16.87
CA GLU A 9 -11.25 10.15 -17.28
C GLU A 9 -12.49 9.95 -16.43
N GLU A 10 -12.79 8.69 -16.06
CA GLU A 10 -13.84 8.37 -15.10
C GLU A 10 -13.54 8.97 -13.72
N ILE A 11 -12.31 8.82 -13.22
CA ILE A 11 -11.89 9.41 -11.94
C ILE A 11 -12.07 10.93 -11.96
N LYS A 12 -11.60 11.62 -13.02
CA LYS A 12 -11.75 13.08 -13.15
C LYS A 12 -13.22 13.54 -13.16
N ARG A 13 -14.15 12.69 -13.64
CA ARG A 13 -15.59 12.97 -13.64
C ARG A 13 -16.23 12.75 -12.27
N LEU A 14 -15.76 11.77 -11.51
CA LEU A 14 -16.29 11.43 -10.18
C LEU A 14 -15.76 12.37 -9.08
N VAL A 15 -14.56 12.93 -9.27
CA VAL A 15 -13.95 13.84 -8.30
C VAL A 15 -14.68 15.19 -8.29
N PRO A 16 -15.11 15.69 -7.11
CA PRO A 16 -15.76 17.00 -7.00
C PRO A 16 -14.92 18.15 -7.56
N PRO A 17 -15.54 19.24 -8.06
CA PRO A 17 -14.83 20.34 -8.70
C PRO A 17 -13.71 20.95 -7.85
N GLU A 18 -13.90 21.01 -6.53
CA GLU A 18 -12.93 21.56 -5.58
C GLU A 18 -11.64 20.74 -5.52
N TYR A 19 -11.73 19.44 -5.83
CA TYR A 19 -10.62 18.48 -5.77
C TYR A 19 -10.13 18.05 -7.15
N GLN A 20 -10.65 18.63 -8.23
CA GLN A 20 -10.37 18.18 -9.58
C GLN A 20 -8.87 18.27 -9.94
N ASN A 21 -8.14 19.23 -9.35
CA ASN A 21 -6.68 19.34 -9.47
C ASN A 21 -5.92 18.17 -8.80
N PHE A 22 -6.55 17.51 -7.83
CA PHE A 22 -6.00 16.39 -7.06
C PHE A 22 -6.54 15.03 -7.52
N TRP A 23 -7.18 14.95 -8.69
CA TRP A 23 -7.77 13.70 -9.21
C TRP A 23 -6.80 12.50 -9.16
N LYS A 24 -5.49 12.75 -9.32
CA LYS A 24 -4.44 11.73 -9.25
C LYS A 24 -4.38 11.01 -7.90
N VAL A 25 -4.76 11.68 -6.80
CA VAL A 25 -4.81 11.12 -5.43
C VAL A 25 -5.90 10.05 -5.32
N PHE A 26 -6.95 10.14 -6.15
CA PHE A 26 -8.04 9.17 -6.20
C PHE A 26 -7.72 7.94 -7.08
N SER A 27 -6.53 7.89 -7.69
CA SER A 27 -6.12 6.74 -8.49
C SER A 27 -5.66 5.59 -7.60
N LYS A 28 -6.41 4.49 -7.63
CA LYS A 28 -6.05 3.26 -6.91
C LYS A 28 -4.64 2.79 -7.26
N HIS A 29 -4.29 2.76 -8.54
CA HIS A 29 -2.97 2.29 -8.95
C HIS A 29 -1.83 3.15 -8.37
N LYS A 30 -2.02 4.47 -8.29
CA LYS A 30 -1.04 5.36 -7.65
C LYS A 30 -1.02 5.26 -6.13
N SER A 31 -2.09 4.78 -5.52
CA SER A 31 -2.12 4.52 -4.08
C SER A 31 -1.41 3.23 -3.69
N GLU A 32 -1.26 2.27 -4.61
CA GLU A 32 -0.68 0.94 -4.39
C GLU A 32 0.86 0.94 -4.38
N CYS A 33 1.46 1.91 -3.70
CA CYS A 33 2.88 1.95 -3.36
C CYS A 33 3.13 2.83 -2.13
N PHE A 34 4.28 2.66 -1.48
CA PHE A 34 4.67 3.60 -0.44
C PHE A 34 4.86 5.01 -1.02
N PRO A 35 4.51 6.06 -0.26
CA PRO A 35 4.90 7.40 -0.62
C PRO A 35 6.43 7.50 -0.65
N GLU A 36 6.95 8.47 -1.39
CA GLU A 36 8.37 8.79 -1.35
C GLU A 36 8.82 9.10 0.07
N ALA A 37 9.99 8.60 0.45
CA ALA A 37 10.58 8.87 1.75
C ALA A 37 10.71 10.39 1.99
N LYS A 38 10.35 10.83 3.19
CA LYS A 38 10.38 12.23 3.59
C LYS A 38 11.25 12.43 4.84
N PRO A 39 11.81 13.64 5.04
CA PRO A 39 12.56 13.97 6.25
C PRO A 39 11.77 13.85 7.55
N TRP A 40 10.43 13.81 7.46
CA TRP A 40 9.51 13.66 8.58
C TRP A 40 8.93 12.25 8.71
N ASP A 41 9.47 11.26 7.98
CA ASP A 41 9.11 9.87 8.21
C ASP A 41 9.45 9.48 9.65
N HIS A 42 8.57 8.70 10.26
CA HIS A 42 8.74 8.30 11.65
C HIS A 42 9.93 7.35 11.80
N ALA A 43 10.98 7.83 12.47
CA ALA A 43 12.08 7.00 12.92
C ALA A 43 11.63 6.10 14.08
N ILE A 44 12.19 4.88 14.14
CA ILE A 44 12.06 3.99 15.29
C ILE A 44 13.32 4.16 16.15
N ASP A 45 13.26 5.08 17.10
CA ASP A 45 14.38 5.35 18.01
C ASP A 45 14.49 4.23 19.07
N LEU A 46 15.61 3.50 19.03
CA LEU A 46 15.89 2.44 19.98
C LEU A 46 16.66 2.99 21.19
N LYS A 47 16.42 2.40 22.37
CA LYS A 47 17.24 2.66 23.55
C LYS A 47 18.63 2.04 23.38
N ASP A 48 19.67 2.65 23.97
CA ASP A 48 21.05 2.13 23.92
C ASP A 48 21.20 0.70 24.46
N THR A 49 20.31 0.30 25.38
CA THR A 49 20.31 -1.04 25.98
C THR A 49 19.50 -2.06 25.18
N PHE A 50 18.92 -1.69 24.04
CA PHE A 50 18.05 -2.56 23.26
C PHE A 50 18.82 -3.76 22.71
N LYS A 51 18.21 -4.94 22.81
CA LYS A 51 18.71 -6.17 22.20
C LYS A 51 17.58 -6.77 21.36
N PRO A 52 17.80 -7.04 20.07
CA PRO A 52 16.80 -7.70 19.23
C PRO A 52 16.38 -9.02 19.86
N ARG A 53 15.06 -9.25 19.94
CA ARG A 53 14.48 -10.51 20.40
C ARG A 53 13.79 -11.19 19.24
N LYS A 54 14.10 -12.46 19.01
CA LYS A 54 13.35 -13.28 18.08
C LYS A 54 12.05 -13.71 18.74
N GLY A 55 10.92 -13.26 18.19
CA GLY A 55 9.60 -13.70 18.65
C GLY A 55 9.33 -15.17 18.34
N HIS A 56 8.39 -15.77 19.07
CA HIS A 56 7.89 -17.11 18.76
C HIS A 56 7.04 -17.07 17.49
N MET A 57 7.32 -17.97 16.56
CA MET A 57 6.51 -18.12 15.35
C MET A 57 5.30 -19.00 15.68
N ILE A 58 4.11 -18.43 15.56
CA ILE A 58 2.86 -19.18 15.76
C ILE A 58 2.67 -20.09 14.54
N PRO A 59 2.45 -21.40 14.74
CA PRO A 59 2.21 -22.30 13.62
C PRO A 59 0.84 -21.98 13.01
N LEU A 60 0.86 -21.64 11.73
CA LEU A 60 -0.34 -21.46 10.92
C LEU A 60 -0.82 -22.81 10.36
N SER A 61 -2.14 -22.97 10.28
CA SER A 61 -2.79 -24.06 9.54
C SER A 61 -2.55 -23.94 8.02
N ALA A 62 -2.82 -25.00 7.27
CA ALA A 62 -2.64 -24.99 5.82
C ALA A 62 -3.39 -23.85 5.09
N PRO A 63 -4.69 -23.59 5.35
CA PRO A 63 -5.38 -22.47 4.70
C PRO A 63 -4.79 -21.12 5.10
N GLU A 64 -4.49 -20.91 6.39
CA GLU A 64 -3.89 -19.65 6.86
C GLU A 64 -2.54 -19.36 6.19
N ARG A 65 -1.70 -20.38 5.97
CA ARG A 65 -0.44 -20.21 5.25
C ARG A 65 -0.64 -19.78 3.81
N SER A 66 -1.64 -20.34 3.13
CA SER A 66 -1.97 -20.00 1.74
C SER A 66 -2.43 -18.54 1.62
N GLU A 67 -3.27 -18.10 2.55
CA GLU A 67 -3.75 -16.72 2.61
C GLU A 67 -2.61 -15.75 2.91
N VAL A 68 -1.77 -16.07 3.90
CA VAL A 68 -0.60 -15.23 4.23
C VAL A 68 0.37 -15.15 3.05
N SER A 69 0.66 -16.26 2.37
CA SER A 69 1.55 -16.24 1.19
C SER A 69 0.99 -15.32 0.10
N SER A 70 -0.29 -15.49 -0.24
CA SER A 70 -0.96 -14.66 -1.26
C SER A 70 -0.94 -13.17 -0.90
N PHE A 71 -1.18 -12.85 0.38
CA PHE A 71 -1.12 -11.47 0.87
C PHE A 71 0.29 -10.88 0.74
N ILE A 72 1.32 -11.62 1.17
CA ILE A 72 2.71 -11.16 1.12
C ILE A 72 3.13 -10.94 -0.34
N ASP A 73 2.82 -11.88 -1.25
CA ASP A 73 3.13 -11.74 -2.67
C ASP A 73 2.45 -10.50 -3.28
N GLU A 74 1.20 -10.22 -2.92
CA GLU A 74 0.49 -9.02 -3.36
C GLU A 74 1.14 -7.74 -2.84
N GLN A 75 1.48 -7.67 -1.54
CA GLN A 75 2.06 -6.47 -0.94
C GLN A 75 3.49 -6.20 -1.41
N LEU A 76 4.28 -7.25 -1.64
CA LEU A 76 5.61 -7.15 -2.27
C LEU A 76 5.50 -6.57 -3.68
N ARG A 77 4.54 -7.04 -4.48
CA ARG A 77 4.30 -6.49 -5.83
C ARG A 77 3.91 -5.01 -5.79
N LYS A 78 3.18 -4.58 -4.78
CA LYS A 78 2.83 -3.16 -4.54
C LYS A 78 4.01 -2.35 -3.96
N GLY A 79 5.05 -3.02 -3.47
CA GLY A 79 6.19 -2.36 -2.82
C GLY A 79 5.86 -1.80 -1.43
N TYR A 80 4.89 -2.40 -0.73
CA TYR A 80 4.60 -2.07 0.67
C TYR A 80 5.42 -2.89 1.67
N ILE A 81 6.08 -3.95 1.21
CA ILE A 81 6.95 -4.83 1.99
C ILE A 81 8.18 -5.14 1.12
#